data_AF-A0A661AU00-F1
#
_entry.id   AF-A0A661AU00-F1
#
_cell.length_a   1.000
_cell.length_b   1.000
_cell.length_c   1.000
_cell.angle_alpha   90.00
_cell.angle_beta   90.00
_cell.angle_gamma   90.00
#
_symmetry.space_group_name_H-M   'P 1'
#
loop_
_entity.id
_entity.type
_entity.pdbx_description
1 polymer ?
#
loop_
_entity_poly.entity_id
_entity_poly.type
_entity_poly.pdbx_seq_one_letter_code
_entity_poly.pdbx_strand_id
1 'polypeptide(L)'
;GFAIYSFTMWFPIQRSLMQMGEAASFLVSAINGALKSLLLIFIAFLGYITVILFLLARQFIGPLVRLGKVMDDVAQRKYLERLRFRRTDEAIFHEIARDFNKILERIETDEALLAEALTLIEKGELEEAKTKIKERLKLVRKEEK
;
A
#
# COMPACT_ATOMS: atom_id res chain seq x y z
N GLY A 1 70.85 -15.19 45.97
CA GLY A 1 69.55 -15.11 46.66
C GLY A 1 68.60 -14.17 45.94
N PHE A 2 68.85 -12.85 46.02
CA PHE A 2 67.95 -11.81 45.52
C PHE A 2 67.57 -11.91 44.02
N ALA A 3 68.55 -12.11 43.13
CA ALA A 3 68.29 -12.21 41.69
C ALA A 3 67.41 -13.41 41.29
N ILE A 4 67.58 -14.56 41.95
CA ILE A 4 66.75 -15.76 41.70
C ILE A 4 65.33 -15.52 42.22
N TYR A 5 65.19 -14.90 43.40
CA TYR A 5 63.89 -14.56 43.98
C TYR A 5 63.11 -13.56 43.11
N SER A 6 63.76 -12.51 42.62
CA SER A 6 63.17 -11.54 41.69
C SER A 6 62.74 -12.19 40.37
N PHE A 7 63.53 -13.13 39.84
CA PHE A 7 63.18 -13.85 38.61
C PHE A 7 61.96 -14.78 38.80
N THR A 8 61.89 -15.49 39.93
CA THR A 8 60.75 -16.37 40.25
C THR A 8 59.44 -15.61 40.49
N MET A 9 59.50 -14.36 40.95
CA MET A 9 58.34 -13.49 41.14
C MET A 9 57.92 -12.78 39.85
N TRP A 10 58.86 -12.47 38.96
CA TRP A 10 58.60 -11.76 37.70
C TRP A 10 57.91 -12.64 36.65
N PHE A 11 58.31 -13.90 36.55
CA PHE A 11 57.75 -14.85 35.59
C PHE A 11 56.22 -15.06 35.69
N PRO A 12 55.62 -15.29 36.89
CA PRO A 12 54.16 -15.42 37.01
C PRO A 12 53.43 -14.10 36.73
N ILE A 13 54.00 -12.95 37.06
CA ILE A 13 53.40 -11.64 36.77
C ILE A 13 53.34 -11.40 35.26
N GLN A 14 54.43 -11.67 34.53
CA GLN A 14 54.43 -11.57 33.08
C GLN A 14 53.43 -12.52 32.43
N ARG A 15 53.35 -13.77 32.92
CA ARG A 15 52.39 -14.76 32.41
C ARG A 15 50.94 -14.32 32.63
N SER A 16 50.62 -13.77 33.80
CA SER A 16 49.29 -13.25 34.09
C SER A 16 48.93 -12.04 33.22
N LEU A 17 49.87 -11.11 32.99
CA LEU A 17 49.65 -9.96 32.10
C LEU A 17 49.43 -10.38 30.64
N MET A 18 50.17 -11.38 30.15
CA MET A 18 49.97 -11.94 28.81
C MET A 18 48.59 -12.59 28.68
N GLN A 19 48.17 -13.38 29.68
CA GLN A 19 46.83 -14.00 29.69
C GLN A 19 45.70 -12.97 29.70
N MET A 20 45.87 -11.86 30.43
CA MET A 20 44.90 -10.76 30.42
C MET A 20 44.86 -10.05 29.06
N GLY A 21 46.01 -9.84 28.42
CA GLY A 21 46.10 -9.28 27.07
C GLY A 21 45.44 -10.17 26.01
N GLU A 22 45.68 -11.49 26.07
CA GLU A 22 45.05 -12.47 25.18
C GLU A 22 43.53 -12.52 25.38
N ALA A 23 43.06 -12.55 26.63
CA ALA A 23 41.63 -12.53 26.93
C ALA A 23 40.93 -11.25 26.43
N ALA A 24 41.57 -10.08 26.60
CA ALA A 24 41.05 -8.82 26.08
C ALA A 24 40.99 -8.82 24.54
N SER A 25 42.02 -9.33 23.86
CA SER A 25 42.05 -9.43 22.39
C SER A 25 40.97 -10.39 21.86
N PHE A 26 40.72 -11.50 22.55
CA PHE A 26 39.66 -12.45 22.22
C PHE A 26 38.28 -11.81 22.36
N LEU A 27 38.02 -11.10 23.47
CA LEU A 27 36.75 -10.41 23.70
C LEU A 27 36.48 -9.35 22.61
N VAL A 28 37.48 -8.55 22.26
CA VAL A 28 37.36 -7.53 21.20
C VAL A 28 37.08 -8.19 19.84
N SER A 29 37.75 -9.29 19.52
CA SER A 29 37.52 -10.05 18.29
C SER A 29 36.11 -10.66 18.25
N ALA A 30 35.65 -11.24 19.35
CA ALA A 30 34.32 -11.83 19.48
C ALA A 30 33.21 -10.77 19.33
N ILE A 31 33.37 -9.61 19.99
CA ILE A 31 32.44 -8.47 19.88
C ILE A 31 32.42 -7.96 18.44
N ASN A 32 33.58 -7.74 17.82
CA ASN A 32 33.65 -7.28 16.42
C ASN A 32 33.03 -8.30 15.46
N GLY A 33 33.23 -9.60 15.70
CA GLY A 33 32.59 -10.67 14.93
C GLY A 33 31.07 -10.64 15.06
N ALA A 34 30.55 -10.49 16.29
CA ALA A 34 29.13 -10.38 16.57
C ALA A 34 28.50 -9.12 15.96
N LEU A 35 29.19 -7.98 16.01
CA LEU A 35 28.72 -6.74 15.37
C LEU A 35 28.67 -6.87 13.86
N LYS A 36 29.70 -7.48 13.24
CA LYS A 36 29.72 -7.73 11.80
C LYS A 36 28.60 -8.68 11.36
N SER A 37 28.38 -9.77 12.09
CA SER A 37 27.29 -10.71 11.78
C SER A 37 25.92 -10.06 11.96
N LEU A 38 25.73 -9.27 13.02
CA LEU A 38 24.50 -8.51 13.25
C LEU A 38 24.25 -7.47 12.16
N LEU A 39 25.30 -6.75 11.71
CA LEU A 39 25.20 -5.83 10.58
C LEU A 39 24.80 -6.55 9.29
N LEU A 40 25.39 -7.71 9.00
CA LEU A 40 25.02 -8.51 7.82
C LEU A 40 23.56 -8.96 7.87
N ILE A 41 23.09 -9.43 9.02
CA ILE A 41 21.69 -9.81 9.22
C ILE A 41 20.78 -8.60 9.01
N PHE A 42 21.15 -7.43 9.55
CA PHE A 42 20.37 -6.22 9.41
C PHE A 42 20.28 -5.74 7.95
N ILE A 43 21.39 -5.78 7.21
CA ILE A 43 21.41 -5.46 5.78
C ILE A 43 20.53 -6.44 4.99
N ALA A 44 20.64 -7.74 5.26
CA ALA A 44 19.81 -8.75 4.62
C ALA A 44 18.32 -8.53 4.91
N PHE A 45 17.98 -8.18 6.15
CA PHE A 45 16.63 -7.87 6.57
C PHE A 45 16.07 -6.62 5.89
N LEU A 46 16.86 -5.54 5.79
CA LEU A 46 16.47 -4.34 5.03
C LEU A 46 16.28 -4.64 3.54
N GLY A 47 17.17 -5.44 2.95
CA GLY A 47 17.01 -5.92 1.58
C GLY A 47 15.70 -6.67 1.40
N TYR A 48 15.38 -7.57 2.32
CA TYR A 48 14.12 -8.33 2.31
C TYR A 48 12.88 -7.43 2.41
N ILE A 49 12.87 -6.46 3.34
CA ILE A 49 11.77 -5.48 3.46
C ILE A 49 11.61 -4.69 2.17
N THR A 50 12.72 -4.24 1.57
CA THR A 50 12.69 -3.44 0.34
C THR A 50 12.04 -4.23 -0.80
N VAL A 51 12.36 -5.52 -0.94
CA VAL A 51 11.74 -6.39 -1.95
C VAL A 51 10.24 -6.55 -1.69
N ILE A 52 9.82 -6.77 -0.45
CA ILE A 52 8.38 -6.87 -0.11
C ILE A 52 7.66 -5.57 -0.47
N LEU A 53 8.20 -4.41 -0.06
CA LEU A 53 7.60 -3.12 -0.34
C LEU A 53 7.50 -2.86 -1.85
N PHE A 54 8.52 -3.26 -2.62
CA PHE A 54 8.50 -3.15 -4.07
C PHE A 54 7.39 -4.03 -4.70
N LEU A 55 7.23 -5.27 -4.23
CA LEU A 55 6.18 -6.17 -4.70
C LEU A 55 4.78 -5.63 -4.37
N LEU A 56 4.58 -5.16 -3.14
CA LEU A 56 3.33 -4.52 -2.73
C LEU A 56 3.05 -3.28 -3.60
N ALA A 57 4.01 -2.36 -3.72
CA ALA A 57 3.84 -1.17 -4.54
C ALA A 57 3.41 -1.52 -5.98
N ARG A 58 4.06 -2.52 -6.59
CA ARG A 58 3.69 -2.98 -7.94
C ARG A 58 2.27 -3.53 -8.02
N GLN A 59 1.81 -4.24 -6.99
CA GLN A 59 0.48 -4.83 -6.94
C GLN A 59 -0.63 -3.77 -6.76
N PHE A 60 -0.36 -2.70 -5.98
CA PHE A 60 -1.37 -1.67 -5.67
C PHE A 60 -1.37 -0.47 -6.65
N ILE A 61 -0.22 -0.06 -7.20
CA ILE A 61 -0.14 1.12 -8.08
C ILE A 61 -0.98 0.92 -9.35
N GLY A 62 -0.92 -0.26 -9.97
CA GLY A 62 -1.63 -0.54 -11.21
C GLY A 62 -3.15 -0.33 -11.09
N PRO A 63 -3.82 -0.97 -10.12
CA PRO A 63 -5.22 -0.72 -9.81
C PRO A 63 -5.51 0.75 -9.48
N LEU A 64 -4.72 1.40 -8.61
CA LEU A 64 -4.96 2.79 -8.22
C LEU A 64 -4.91 3.75 -9.41
N VAL A 65 -3.97 3.56 -10.32
CA VAL A 65 -3.87 4.37 -11.55
C VAL A 65 -5.10 4.17 -12.45
N ARG A 66 -5.60 2.93 -12.57
CA ARG A 66 -6.83 2.66 -13.35
C ARG A 66 -8.05 3.32 -12.73
N LEU A 67 -8.20 3.22 -11.41
CA LEU A 67 -9.28 3.90 -10.69
C LEU A 67 -9.22 5.41 -10.91
N GLY A 68 -8.04 6.02 -10.71
CA GLY A 68 -7.84 7.46 -10.89
C GLY A 68 -8.19 7.93 -12.30
N LYS A 69 -7.79 7.17 -13.33
CA LYS A 69 -8.13 7.51 -14.72
C LYS A 69 -9.63 7.49 -14.97
N VAL A 70 -10.32 6.42 -14.57
CA VAL A 70 -11.78 6.33 -14.78
C VAL A 70 -12.51 7.41 -13.98
N MET A 71 -12.08 7.72 -12.76
CA MET A 71 -12.64 8.82 -11.98
C MET A 71 -12.46 10.19 -12.65
N ASP A 72 -11.30 10.44 -13.25
CA ASP A 72 -11.04 11.67 -14.02
C ASP A 72 -11.90 11.74 -15.29
N ASP A 73 -12.06 10.62 -16.00
CA ASP A 73 -12.95 10.54 -17.17
C ASP A 73 -14.41 10.89 -16.80
N VAL A 74 -14.91 10.32 -15.70
CA VAL A 74 -16.24 10.63 -15.14
C VAL A 74 -16.36 12.10 -14.73
N ALA A 75 -15.35 12.65 -14.05
CA ALA A 75 -15.33 14.05 -13.64
C ALA A 75 -15.36 15.01 -14.83
N GLN A 76 -14.70 14.65 -15.93
CA GLN A 76 -14.68 15.43 -17.17
C GLN A 76 -15.91 15.23 -18.05
N ARG A 77 -16.90 14.43 -17.60
CA ARG A 77 -18.07 14.00 -18.40
C ARG A 77 -17.67 13.38 -19.73
N LYS A 78 -16.50 12.74 -19.78
CA LYS A 78 -16.04 11.95 -20.91
C LYS A 78 -16.47 10.51 -20.66
N TYR A 79 -16.83 9.81 -21.74
CA TYR A 79 -17.22 8.38 -21.81
C TYR A 79 -17.21 7.62 -20.47
N LEU A 80 -18.38 7.22 -20.00
CA LEU A 80 -18.54 6.44 -18.76
C LEU A 80 -18.12 4.97 -18.99
N GLU A 81 -16.82 4.73 -19.15
CA GLU A 81 -16.31 3.37 -19.18
C GLU A 81 -16.45 2.72 -17.80
N ARG A 82 -16.91 1.47 -17.80
CA ARG A 82 -17.00 0.67 -16.57
C ARG A 82 -15.60 0.42 -16.01
N LEU A 83 -15.41 0.69 -14.72
CA LEU A 83 -14.18 0.37 -14.00
C LEU A 83 -13.98 -1.15 -13.97
N ARG A 84 -12.83 -1.61 -14.47
CA ARG A 84 -12.45 -3.03 -14.48
C ARG A 84 -11.02 -3.21 -13.99
N PHE A 85 -10.86 -4.17 -13.08
CA PHE A 85 -9.57 -4.63 -12.58
C PHE A 85 -9.20 -5.99 -13.19
N ARG A 86 -7.90 -6.31 -13.18
CA ARG A 86 -7.39 -7.61 -13.65
C ARG A 86 -7.80 -8.67 -12.64
N ARG A 87 -7.96 -9.92 -13.10
CA ARG A 87 -8.26 -11.07 -12.21
C ARG A 87 -7.21 -11.33 -11.13
N THR A 88 -5.99 -10.85 -11.35
CA THR A 88 -4.85 -10.98 -10.43
C THR A 88 -4.76 -9.85 -9.41
N ASP A 89 -5.59 -8.82 -9.54
CA ASP A 89 -5.63 -7.72 -8.57
C ASP A 89 -6.33 -8.19 -7.28
N GLU A 90 -6.06 -7.52 -6.17
CA GLU A 90 -6.66 -7.85 -4.87
C GLU A 90 -8.20 -7.80 -4.91
N ALA A 91 -8.84 -8.68 -4.13
CA ALA A 91 -10.30 -8.83 -4.08
C ALA A 91 -11.02 -7.50 -3.75
N ILE A 92 -10.41 -6.67 -2.88
CA ILE A 92 -10.94 -5.37 -2.49
C ILE A 92 -11.15 -4.43 -3.70
N PHE A 93 -10.29 -4.50 -4.72
CA PHE A 93 -10.47 -3.68 -5.91
C PHE A 93 -11.70 -4.10 -6.72
N HIS A 94 -12.02 -5.39 -6.75
CA HIS A 94 -13.23 -5.88 -7.42
C HIS A 94 -14.52 -5.43 -6.72
N GLU A 95 -14.49 -5.30 -5.39
CA GLU A 95 -15.59 -4.72 -4.62
C GLU A 95 -15.76 -3.23 -4.93
N ILE A 96 -14.65 -2.46 -4.90
CA ILE A 96 -14.64 -1.04 -5.29
C ILE A 96 -15.19 -0.86 -6.70
N ALA A 97 -14.74 -1.67 -7.68
CA ALA A 97 -15.26 -1.60 -9.04
C ALA A 97 -16.76 -1.89 -9.13
N ARG A 98 -17.27 -2.84 -8.35
CA ARG A 98 -18.69 -3.18 -8.34
C ARG A 98 -19.53 -1.99 -7.89
N ASP A 99 -19.16 -1.38 -6.78
CA ASP A 99 -19.92 -0.27 -6.21
C ASP A 99 -19.77 1.01 -7.04
N PHE A 100 -18.56 1.28 -7.53
CA PHE A 100 -18.32 2.39 -8.46
C PHE A 100 -19.14 2.24 -9.75
N ASN A 101 -19.21 1.04 -10.32
CA ASN A 101 -20.00 0.80 -11.52
C ASN A 101 -21.50 0.95 -11.29
N LYS A 102 -22.03 0.62 -10.09
CA LYS A 102 -23.43 0.92 -9.76
C LYS A 102 -23.70 2.42 -9.72
N ILE A 103 -22.75 3.22 -9.21
CA ILE A 103 -22.86 4.68 -9.22
C ILE A 103 -22.91 5.17 -10.67
N LEU A 104 -22.01 4.69 -11.53
CA LEU A 104 -22.01 5.01 -12.95
C LEU A 104 -23.34 4.67 -13.64
N GLU A 105 -23.91 3.50 -13.33
CA GLU A 105 -25.20 3.06 -13.91
C GLU A 105 -26.34 3.99 -13.50
N ARG A 106 -26.34 4.49 -12.26
CA ARG A 106 -27.32 5.47 -11.79
C ARG A 106 -27.17 6.80 -12.55
N ILE A 107 -25.93 7.27 -12.74
CA ILE A 107 -25.66 8.51 -13.49
C ILE A 107 -26.16 8.39 -14.93
N GLU A 108 -25.82 7.30 -15.63
CA GLU A 108 -26.26 7.05 -17.01
C GLU A 108 -27.80 7.00 -17.12
N THR A 109 -28.45 6.33 -16.16
CA THR A 109 -29.92 6.22 -16.12
C THR A 109 -30.56 7.58 -15.91
N ASP A 110 -30.00 8.41 -15.01
CA ASP A 110 -30.51 9.74 -14.72
C ASP A 110 -30.29 10.69 -15.90
N GLU A 111 -29.14 10.63 -16.57
CA GLU A 111 -28.88 11.41 -17.78
C GLU A 111 -29.83 11.04 -18.93
N ALA A 112 -30.07 9.74 -19.15
CA ALA A 112 -31.01 9.27 -20.17
C ALA A 112 -32.45 9.74 -19.88
N LEU A 113 -32.88 9.68 -18.62
CA LEU A 113 -34.20 10.16 -18.20
C LEU A 113 -34.34 11.67 -18.39
N LEU A 114 -33.31 12.45 -18.07
CA LEU A 114 -33.30 13.90 -18.29
C LEU A 114 -33.36 14.24 -19.78
N ALA A 115 -32.61 13.53 -20.62
CA ALA A 115 -32.65 13.71 -22.08
C ALA A 115 -34.03 13.38 -22.66
N GLU A 116 -34.66 12.30 -22.18
CA GLU A 116 -36.02 11.93 -22.57
C GLU A 116 -37.04 12.98 -22.12
N ALA A 117 -36.95 13.44 -20.86
CA ALA A 117 -37.83 14.48 -20.34
C ALA A 117 -37.69 15.81 -21.12
N LEU A 118 -36.47 16.19 -21.51
CA LEU A 118 -36.23 17.35 -22.36
C LEU A 118 -36.92 17.19 -23.73
N THR A 119 -36.81 16.00 -24.33
CA THR A 119 -37.46 15.68 -25.61
C THR A 119 -38.99 15.78 -25.52
N LEU A 120 -39.60 15.30 -24.42
CA LEU A 120 -41.04 15.42 -24.17
C LEU A 120 -41.47 16.88 -24.00
N ILE A 121 -40.66 17.69 -23.31
CA ILE A 121 -40.91 19.13 -23.14
C ILE A 121 -40.87 19.84 -24.51
N GLU A 122 -39.88 19.53 -25.35
CA GLU A 122 -39.77 20.10 -26.70
C GLU A 122 -40.96 19.73 -27.60
N LYS A 123 -41.58 18.57 -27.37
CA LYS A 123 -42.81 18.12 -28.06
C LYS A 123 -44.10 18.71 -27.48
N GLY A 124 -44.03 19.44 -26.37
CA GLY A 124 -45.19 20.02 -25.67
C GLY A 124 -45.89 19.06 -24.69
N GLU A 125 -45.31 17.89 -24.42
CA GLU A 125 -45.86 16.84 -23.55
C GLU A 125 -45.45 17.06 -22.07
N LEU A 126 -45.72 18.26 -21.55
CA LEU A 126 -45.24 18.74 -20.24
C LEU A 126 -45.68 17.89 -19.04
N GLU A 127 -46.93 17.40 -19.02
CA GLU A 127 -47.42 16.59 -17.89
C GLU A 127 -46.78 15.20 -17.86
N GLU A 128 -46.45 14.63 -19.01
CA GLU A 128 -45.75 13.34 -19.10
C GLU A 128 -44.30 13.46 -18.64
N ALA A 129 -43.59 14.51 -19.09
CA ALA A 129 -42.25 14.83 -18.63
C ALA A 129 -42.18 15.02 -17.10
N LYS A 130 -43.14 15.78 -16.55
CA LYS A 130 -43.26 16.04 -15.11
C LYS A 130 -43.54 14.77 -14.32
N THR A 131 -44.36 13.87 -14.86
CA THR A 131 -44.66 12.58 -14.22
C THR A 131 -43.42 11.72 -14.13
N LYS A 132 -42.66 11.56 -15.22
CA LYS A 132 -41.41 10.79 -15.25
C LYS A 132 -40.37 11.31 -14.25
N ILE A 133 -40.14 12.63 -14.22
CA ILE A 133 -39.22 13.25 -13.26
C ILE A 133 -39.68 12.99 -11.81
N LYS A 134 -40.98 13.13 -11.54
CA LYS A 134 -41.55 12.94 -10.19
C LYS A 134 -41.44 11.50 -9.72
N GLU A 135 -41.63 10.52 -10.61
CA GLU A 135 -41.45 9.11 -10.30
C GLU A 135 -40.00 8.80 -9.97
N ARG A 136 -39.05 9.30 -10.77
CA ARG A 136 -37.62 9.11 -10.48
C ARG A 136 -37.21 9.73 -9.15
N LEU A 137 -37.67 10.94 -8.84
CA LEU A 137 -37.40 11.60 -7.55
C LEU A 137 -37.95 10.81 -6.36
N LYS A 138 -39.08 10.10 -6.51
CA LYS A 138 -39.60 9.21 -5.46
C LYS A 138 -38.70 7.99 -5.24
N LEU A 139 -38.14 7.43 -6.30
CA LEU A 139 -37.22 6.29 -6.21
C LEU A 139 -35.93 6.70 -5.50
N VAL A 140 -35.32 7.82 -5.91
CA VAL A 140 -34.11 8.35 -5.26
C VAL A 140 -34.32 8.57 -3.75
N ARG A 141 -35.43 9.19 -3.35
CA ARG A 141 -35.76 9.40 -1.93
C ARG A 141 -36.05 8.13 -1.13
N LYS A 142 -36.42 7.03 -1.79
CA LYS A 142 -36.60 5.72 -1.13
C LYS A 142 -35.26 5.02 -0.91
N GLU A 143 -34.29 5.24 -1.79
CA GLU A 143 -32.96 4.65 -1.67
C GLU A 143 -32.06 5.35 -0.62
N GLU A 144 -32.41 6.58 -0.22
CA GLU A 144 -31.72 7.34 0.85
C GLU A 144 -32.15 6.97 2.28
N LYS A 145 -33.19 6.13 2.46
CA LYS A 145 -33.71 5.69 3.76
C LYS A 145 -33.34 4.24 4.06
#